data_AF-A0A2R6LP93-F1
#
_entry.id   AF-A0A2R6LP93-F1
#
_cell.length_a   1.000
_cell.length_b   1.000
_cell.length_c   1.000
_cell.angle_alpha   90.00
_cell.angle_beta   90.00
_cell.angle_gamma   90.00
#
_symmetry.space_group_name_H-M   'P 1'
#
loop_
_entity.id
_entity.type
_entity.pdbx_description
1 polymer ?
#
loop_
_entity_poly.entity_id
_entity_poly.type
_entity_poly.pdbx_seq_one_letter_code
_entity_poly.pdbx_strand_id
1 'polypeptide(L)'
;MLVHLYQYAHEELQYDDNRTAGESQTEDAVDHDPESYFGEELDLDADTWETVEYHDSPVQRRELIFDDVTAVSRPADPGAEDPSLPGGPVQVRKEGSVEEFDNTRIVEAEDPAPE
;
A
#
# COMPACT_ATOMS: atom_id res chain seq x y z
N MET A 1 -3.95 10.98 -16.18
CA MET A 1 -2.74 10.91 -15.32
C MET A 1 -2.67 9.52 -14.68
N LEU A 2 -1.49 8.91 -14.63
CA LEU A 2 -1.20 7.71 -13.84
C LEU A 2 -0.77 8.14 -12.44
N VAL A 3 -1.29 7.49 -11.40
CA VAL A 3 -0.96 7.82 -10.01
C VAL A 3 -0.65 6.56 -9.23
N HIS A 4 0.46 6.61 -8.51
CA HIS A 4 0.95 5.55 -7.67
C HIS A 4 1.00 6.00 -6.21
N LEU A 5 0.30 5.27 -5.34
CA LEU A 5 0.21 5.57 -3.92
C LEU A 5 0.62 4.36 -3.08
N TYR A 6 1.15 4.64 -1.89
CA TYR A 6 1.23 3.67 -0.81
C TYR A 6 0.21 4.01 0.26
N GLN A 7 -0.64 3.04 0.59
CA GLN A 7 -1.55 3.13 1.72
C GLN A 7 -1.03 2.29 2.88
N TYR A 8 -1.19 2.81 4.10
CA TYR A 8 -0.74 2.17 5.31
C TYR A 8 -1.90 1.85 6.25
N ALA A 9 -1.78 0.72 6.94
CA ALA A 9 -2.70 0.27 7.96
C ALA A 9 -1.92 -0.30 9.15
N HIS A 10 -2.58 -0.32 10.31
CA HIS A 10 -2.06 -1.08 11.44
C HIS A 10 -1.99 -2.56 11.08
N GLU A 11 -1.03 -3.26 11.65
CA GLU A 11 -1.06 -4.72 11.60
C GLU A 11 -2.31 -5.20 12.34
N GLU A 12 -3.37 -5.51 11.59
CA GLU A 12 -4.43 -6.34 12.10
C GLU A 12 -3.79 -7.71 12.35
N LEU A 13 -3.54 -8.02 13.63
CA LEU A 13 -3.32 -9.38 14.06
C LEU A 13 -4.50 -10.17 13.52
N GLN A 14 -4.32 -10.82 12.38
CA GLN A 14 -5.29 -11.75 11.85
C GLN A 14 -5.31 -12.89 12.85
N TYR A 15 -6.20 -12.78 13.84
CA TYR A 15 -6.82 -13.95 14.44
C TYR A 15 -7.61 -14.58 13.31
N ASP A 16 -6.89 -15.35 12.51
CA ASP A 16 -7.41 -16.21 11.47
C ASP A 16 -8.26 -17.25 12.21
N ASP A 17 -9.52 -16.90 12.52
CA ASP A 17 -10.53 -17.77 13.13
C ASP A 17 -10.94 -18.91 12.17
N ASN A 18 -10.17 -19.12 11.10
CA ASN A 18 -10.24 -20.25 10.19
C ASN A 18 -8.96 -21.11 10.14
N ARG A 19 -7.95 -20.86 11.00
CA ARG A 19 -6.91 -21.86 11.26
C ARG A 19 -7.40 -22.90 12.26
N THR A 20 -8.05 -23.91 11.70
CA THR A 20 -8.20 -25.22 12.36
C THR A 20 -6.84 -25.64 12.94
N ALA A 21 -6.80 -25.89 14.24
CA ALA A 21 -5.62 -26.40 14.93
C ALA A 21 -5.18 -27.76 14.35
N GLY A 22 -3.87 -27.89 14.12
CA GLY A 22 -3.21 -29.09 13.62
C GLY A 22 -2.66 -28.83 12.21
N GLU A 23 -1.38 -28.98 11.89
CA GLU A 23 -0.41 -29.94 12.40
C GLU A 23 1.01 -29.35 12.28
N SER A 24 1.90 -29.82 13.15
CA SER A 24 3.33 -29.55 13.21
C SER A 24 4.07 -29.71 11.87
N GLN A 25 5.17 -28.97 11.67
CA GLN A 25 6.52 -29.48 11.32
C GLN A 25 7.43 -28.31 10.89
N THR A 26 8.36 -27.89 11.77
CA THR A 26 9.83 -28.13 11.76
C THR A 26 10.62 -27.19 10.85
N GLU A 27 11.66 -26.57 11.43
CA GLU A 27 12.77 -25.87 10.79
C GLU A 27 13.24 -26.54 9.48
N ASP A 28 13.38 -25.77 8.39
CA ASP A 28 14.45 -25.99 7.41
C ASP A 28 14.75 -24.69 6.64
N ALA A 29 16.03 -24.44 6.43
CA ALA A 29 16.63 -23.18 6.02
C ALA A 29 16.16 -22.70 4.63
N VAL A 30 15.85 -21.41 4.50
CA VAL A 30 15.70 -20.78 3.17
C VAL A 30 17.05 -20.19 2.78
N ASP A 31 17.67 -20.84 1.80
CA ASP A 31 18.89 -20.48 1.10
C ASP A 31 18.72 -19.09 0.43
N HIS A 32 19.63 -18.16 0.72
CA HIS A 32 19.66 -16.82 0.12
C HIS A 32 20.41 -16.86 -1.21
N ASP A 33 19.69 -16.83 -2.32
CA ASP A 33 20.26 -16.60 -3.66
C ASP A 33 19.84 -15.19 -4.18
N PRO A 34 20.75 -14.21 -4.26
CA PRO A 34 20.40 -12.79 -4.44
C PRO A 34 20.34 -12.28 -5.91
N GLU A 35 20.19 -13.14 -6.93
CA GLU A 35 20.42 -12.75 -8.34
C GLU A 35 19.30 -13.07 -9.36
N SER A 36 18.04 -13.16 -8.94
CA SER A 36 16.87 -13.07 -9.84
C SER A 36 15.78 -12.36 -9.04
N TYR A 37 15.21 -11.22 -9.45
CA TYR A 37 14.18 -11.14 -10.48
C TYR A 37 13.91 -9.65 -10.80
N PHE A 38 14.91 -8.90 -11.29
CA PHE A 38 14.67 -7.60 -11.96
C PHE A 38 14.10 -7.81 -13.38
N GLY A 39 13.02 -8.60 -13.54
CA GLY A 39 12.64 -9.06 -14.87
C GLY A 39 11.30 -9.76 -15.03
N GLU A 40 10.29 -9.46 -14.21
CA GLU A 40 8.91 -9.80 -14.54
C GLU A 40 8.07 -8.54 -14.31
N GLU A 41 7.25 -8.17 -15.29
CA GLU A 41 6.27 -7.09 -15.15
C GLU A 41 5.50 -7.33 -13.85
N LEU A 42 5.77 -6.47 -12.86
CA LEU A 42 5.16 -6.50 -11.55
C LEU A 42 3.68 -6.13 -11.73
N ASP A 43 2.88 -7.12 -12.09
CA ASP A 43 1.44 -7.14 -11.86
C ASP A 43 1.25 -7.24 -10.35
N LEU A 44 1.54 -6.14 -9.66
CA LEU A 44 1.31 -5.98 -8.24
C LEU A 44 -0.20 -5.79 -8.08
N ASP A 45 -0.90 -6.91 -7.91
CA ASP A 45 -2.28 -6.92 -7.46
C ASP A 45 -2.42 -5.91 -6.30
N ALA A 46 -3.20 -4.83 -6.53
CA ALA A 46 -3.43 -3.70 -5.62
C ALA A 46 -4.10 -4.08 -4.28
N ASP A 47 -4.23 -5.38 -4.01
CA ASP A 47 -4.81 -6.00 -2.83
C ASP A 47 -3.79 -6.72 -1.93
N THR A 48 -2.51 -6.80 -2.32
CA THR A 48 -1.50 -7.43 -1.47
C THR A 48 -0.92 -6.44 -0.47
N TRP A 49 -1.13 -6.71 0.83
CA TRP A 49 -0.48 -5.99 1.91
C TRP A 49 0.87 -6.63 2.27
N GLU A 50 1.90 -5.82 2.45
CA GLU A 50 3.22 -6.20 2.94
C GLU A 50 3.49 -5.57 4.32
N THR A 51 4.23 -6.27 5.18
CA THR A 51 4.66 -5.72 6.48
C THR A 51 5.95 -4.93 6.30
N VAL A 52 5.93 -3.66 6.73
CA VAL A 52 7.10 -2.75 6.72
C VAL A 52 7.34 -2.19 8.13
N GLU A 53 8.59 -1.88 8.47
CA GLU A 53 8.93 -1.28 9.76
C GLU A 53 8.78 0.25 9.70
N TYR A 54 8.05 0.83 10.67
CA TYR A 54 7.89 2.26 10.85
C TYR A 54 7.93 2.61 12.34
N HIS A 55 8.85 3.49 12.75
CA HIS A 55 9.08 3.84 14.17
C HIS A 55 9.17 2.62 15.11
N ASP A 56 10.02 1.66 14.74
CA ASP A 56 10.26 0.42 15.52
C ASP A 56 8.98 -0.42 15.72
N SER A 57 7.94 -0.18 14.90
CA SER A 57 6.67 -0.90 14.91
C SER A 57 6.36 -1.46 13.51
N PRO A 58 5.92 -2.72 13.39
CA PRO A 58 5.46 -3.24 12.11
C PRO A 58 4.13 -2.57 11.72
N VAL A 59 4.03 -2.13 10.47
CA VAL A 59 2.81 -1.61 9.85
C VAL A 59 2.57 -2.32 8.53
N GLN A 60 1.33 -2.41 8.09
CA GLN A 60 1.01 -2.95 6.77
C GLN A 60 1.02 -1.83 5.73
N ARG A 61 1.60 -2.11 4.56
CA ARG A 61 1.60 -1.25 3.39
C ARG A 61 0.95 -1.98 2.23
N ARG A 62 0.11 -1.33 1.44
CA ARG A 62 -0.27 -1.81 0.11
C ARG A 62 -0.02 -0.77 -0.96
N GLU A 63 0.13 -1.26 -2.16
CA GLU A 63 0.31 -0.47 -3.36
C GLU A 63 -1.03 -0.21 -4.04
N LEU A 64 -1.29 1.06 -4.40
CA LEU A 64 -2.49 1.45 -5.14
C LEU A 64 -2.05 2.16 -6.41
N ILE A 65 -2.41 1.59 -7.56
CA ILE A 65 -2.15 2.17 -8.88
C ILE A 65 -3.50 2.59 -9.48
N PHE A 66 -3.59 3.84 -9.91
CA PHE A 66 -4.77 4.37 -10.57
C PHE A 66 -4.41 4.90 -11.96
N ASP A 67 -5.10 4.37 -12.97
CA ASP A 67 -5.20 5.00 -14.28
C ASP A 67 -6.34 6.02 -14.31
N ASP A 68 -6.36 6.85 -15.36
CA ASP A 68 -7.39 7.86 -15.64
C ASP A 68 -7.65 8.87 -14.50
N VAL A 69 -6.63 9.19 -13.70
CA VAL A 69 -6.76 10.23 -12.68
C VAL A 69 -6.78 11.60 -13.34
N THR A 70 -7.72 12.43 -12.91
CA THR A 70 -7.86 13.84 -13.35
C THR A 70 -7.20 14.80 -12.37
N ALA A 71 -7.20 14.48 -11.07
CA ALA A 71 -6.50 15.27 -10.06
C ALA A 71 -6.18 14.44 -8.82
N VAL A 72 -5.08 14.80 -8.15
CA VAL A 72 -4.73 14.32 -6.80
C VAL A 72 -4.58 15.53 -5.89
N SER A 73 -5.15 15.46 -4.70
CA SER A 73 -5.04 16.55 -3.72
C SER A 73 -5.01 16.04 -2.29
N ARG A 74 -4.37 16.80 -1.40
CA ARG A 74 -4.50 16.64 0.05
C ARG A 74 -5.60 17.57 0.55
N PRO A 75 -6.54 17.12 1.42
CA PRO A 75 -7.52 18.00 2.02
C PRO A 75 -6.84 19.09 2.85
N ALA A 76 -7.37 20.31 2.78
CA ALA A 76 -6.80 21.47 3.49
C ALA A 76 -6.94 21.34 5.02
N ASP A 77 -7.98 20.64 5.47
CA ASP A 77 -8.22 20.32 6.88
C ASP A 77 -8.33 18.78 6.97
N PRO A 78 -7.20 18.08 7.19
CA PRO A 78 -7.13 16.62 7.14
C PRO A 78 -7.82 15.93 8.33
N GLY A 79 -8.36 16.67 9.29
CA GLY A 79 -8.91 16.12 10.52
C GLY A 79 -7.81 15.57 11.44
N ALA A 80 -8.15 14.55 12.23
CA ALA A 80 -7.20 13.91 13.14
C ALA A 80 -6.38 12.85 12.39
N GLU A 81 -5.09 13.14 12.18
CA GLU A 81 -4.14 12.21 11.57
C GLU A 81 -3.58 11.26 12.65
N ASP A 82 -3.35 10.00 12.28
CA ASP A 82 -2.73 9.02 13.17
C ASP A 82 -1.20 9.09 13.03
N PRO A 83 -0.45 9.62 14.02
CA PRO A 83 0.99 9.75 13.92
C PRO A 83 1.73 8.41 13.92
N SER A 84 1.04 7.31 14.26
CA SER A 84 1.63 5.97 14.28
C SER A 84 1.63 5.28 12.93
N LEU A 85 0.92 5.83 11.93
CA LEU A 85 0.98 5.37 10.55
C LEU A 85 1.66 6.42 9.66
N PRO A 86 2.43 6.00 8.64
CA PRO A 86 2.98 6.94 7.69
C PRO A 86 1.89 7.49 6.76
N GLY A 87 2.17 8.67 6.18
CA GLY A 87 1.29 9.31 5.21
C GLY A 87 0.24 10.22 5.82
N GLY A 88 -0.78 10.55 5.03
CA GLY A 88 -1.92 11.38 5.44
C GLY A 88 -3.08 11.20 4.45
N PRO A 89 -4.19 11.92 4.61
CA PRO A 89 -5.33 11.76 3.71
C PRO A 89 -5.00 12.27 2.30
N VAL A 90 -5.36 11.49 1.28
CA VAL A 90 -5.20 11.82 -0.13
C VAL A 90 -6.54 11.63 -0.83
N GLN A 91 -6.93 12.61 -1.64
CA GLN A 91 -8.10 12.53 -2.52
C GLN A 91 -7.64 12.29 -3.95
N VAL A 92 -8.17 11.24 -4.57
CA VAL A 92 -7.99 10.92 -5.98
C VAL A 92 -9.30 11.21 -6.71
N ARG A 93 -9.24 12.04 -7.76
CA ARG A 93 -10.40 12.38 -8.59
C ARG A 93 -10.30 11.71 -9.94
N LYS A 94 -11.33 10.97 -10.32
CA LYS A 94 -11.50 10.34 -11.64
C LYS A 94 -12.75 10.89 -12.30
N GLU A 95 -13.02 10.51 -13.54
CA GLU A 95 -14.23 10.96 -14.23
C GLU A 95 -15.50 10.54 -13.46
N GLY A 96 -16.15 11.51 -12.82
CA GLY A 96 -17.39 11.31 -12.09
C GLY A 96 -17.26 10.72 -10.68
N SER A 97 -16.04 10.50 -10.17
CA SER A 97 -15.82 10.00 -8.80
C SER A 97 -14.69 10.73 -8.07
N VAL A 98 -14.82 10.79 -6.75
CA VAL A 98 -13.78 11.24 -5.83
C VAL A 98 -13.63 10.14 -4.78
N GLU A 99 -12.42 9.62 -4.65
CA GLU A 99 -12.06 8.60 -3.69
C GLU A 99 -11.09 9.20 -2.67
N GLU A 100 -11.32 8.92 -1.39
CA GLU A 100 -10.48 9.40 -0.29
C GLU A 100 -9.76 8.23 0.35
N PHE A 101 -8.46 8.39 0.57
CA PHE A 101 -7.58 7.40 1.14
C PHE A 101 -6.85 7.99 2.34
N ASP A 102 -7.12 7.46 3.53
CA ASP A 102 -6.38 7.80 4.74
C ASP A 102 -5.00 7.15 4.75
N ASN A 103 -4.10 7.69 5.58
CA ASN A 103 -2.75 7.15 5.83
C ASN A 103 -2.04 6.76 4.53
N THR A 104 -2.04 7.69 3.57
CA THR A 104 -1.57 7.42 2.21
C THR A 104 -0.46 8.39 1.83
N ARG A 105 0.50 7.90 1.04
CA ARG A 105 1.60 8.67 0.49
C ARG A 105 1.60 8.56 -1.02
N ILE A 106 1.70 9.70 -1.70
CA ILE A 106 1.93 9.75 -3.14
C ILE A 106 3.38 9.34 -3.41
N VAL A 107 3.55 8.27 -4.18
CA VAL A 107 4.85 7.77 -4.63
C VAL A 107 5.22 8.44 -5.94
N GLU A 108 4.29 8.39 -6.90
CA GLU A 108 4.47 8.94 -8.24
C GLU A 108 3.14 9.47 -8.78
N ALA A 109 3.19 10.52 -9.58
CA ALA A 109 2.07 11.01 -10.37
C ALA A 109 2.61 11.51 -11.72
N GLU A 110 2.26 10.80 -12.79
CA GLU A 110 2.72 11.09 -14.14
C GLU A 110 1.55 11.45 -15.05
N ASP A 111 1.63 12.60 -15.70
CA ASP A 111 0.74 12.91 -16.82
C ASP A 111 1.44 12.54 -18.13
N PRO A 112 0.95 11.54 -18.89
CA PRO A 112 1.56 11.14 -20.15
C PRO A 112 1.36 12.20 -21.26
N ALA A 113 0.47 13.18 -21.07
CA ALA A 113 0.21 14.26 -22.02
C ALA A 113 0.12 15.62 -21.29
N PRO A 114 1.24 16.14 -20.74
CA PRO A 114 1.24 17.42 -20.06
C PRO A 114 1.07 18.56 -21.08
N GLU A 115 0.04 19.38 -20.91
CA GLU A 115 -0.23 20.58 -21.73
C GLU A 115 0.41 21.85 -21.16
#